data_AF-A0A816GUQ5-F1
#
_entry.id   AF-A0A816GUQ5-F1
#
_cell.length_a   1.000
_cell.length_b   1.000
_cell.length_c   1.000
_cell.angle_alpha   90.00
_cell.angle_beta   90.00
_cell.angle_gamma   90.00
#
_symmetry.space_group_name_H-M   'P 1'
#
loop_
_entity.id
_entity.type
_entity.pdbx_description
1 polymer ?
#
loop_
_entity_poly.entity_id
_entity_poly.type
_entity_poly.pdbx_seq_one_letter_code
_entity_poly.pdbx_strand_id
1 'polypeptide(L)'
;MSYSIQINTDEIASKFDFSSSIIYDTITDQLSCTIDAYLDLFNPSTTYKIGQQFQILLQHLFTSNSMNETYQSIHESSIILPNEKILMASMNNTQTLFSSSNHCIQHEFIQQVNKQSQKIAIEIDEQSLTYNELLYYAQCLSLQFLTNSNFIPGSVVC
;
A
#
# COMPACT_ATOMS: atom_id res chain seq x y z
N MET A 1 16.33 11.02 -30.59
CA MET A 1 15.80 12.22 -29.93
C MET A 1 16.25 12.26 -28.49
N SER A 2 16.94 13.32 -28.11
CA SER A 2 17.32 13.61 -26.73
C SER A 2 16.24 14.52 -26.12
N TYR A 3 15.77 14.18 -24.92
CA TYR A 3 14.73 14.93 -24.20
C TYR A 3 15.35 15.64 -23.00
N SER A 4 14.99 16.90 -22.76
CA SER A 4 15.39 17.66 -21.58
C SER A 4 14.18 18.29 -20.90
N ILE A 5 14.05 18.07 -19.59
CA ILE A 5 12.99 18.69 -18.79
C ILE A 5 13.64 19.73 -17.88
N GLN A 6 13.17 20.97 -17.98
CA GLN A 6 13.53 22.07 -17.11
C GLN A 6 12.35 22.39 -16.21
N ILE A 7 12.62 22.64 -14.93
CA ILE A 7 11.58 23.01 -13.97
C ILE A 7 11.92 24.42 -13.52
N ASN A 8 11.02 25.35 -13.78
CA ASN A 8 11.16 26.70 -13.30
C ASN A 8 10.48 26.81 -11.93
N THR A 9 11.20 27.35 -10.96
CA THR A 9 10.68 27.59 -9.61
C THR A 9 10.62 29.08 -9.28
N ASP A 10 10.77 29.95 -10.28
CA ASP A 10 10.72 31.40 -10.05
C ASP A 10 9.33 31.85 -9.61
N GLU A 11 9.31 32.78 -8.65
CA GLU A 11 8.16 33.41 -7.98
C GLU A 11 7.31 34.30 -8.92
N ILE A 12 7.37 34.09 -10.22
CA ILE A 12 6.52 34.78 -11.19
C ILE A 12 5.16 34.10 -11.09
N ALA A 13 4.23 34.76 -10.38
CA ALA A 13 2.83 34.37 -10.18
C ALA A 13 2.32 33.47 -11.31
N SER A 14 2.34 32.15 -11.05
CA SER A 14 1.92 31.18 -12.04
C SER A 14 0.45 31.45 -12.36
N LYS A 15 0.15 31.71 -13.64
CA LYS A 15 -1.23 32.00 -14.08
C LYS A 15 -2.16 30.80 -13.88
N PHE A 16 -1.60 29.61 -13.79
CA PHE A 16 -2.28 28.33 -13.59
C PHE A 16 -1.64 27.56 -12.43
N ASP A 17 -2.34 26.62 -11.83
CA ASP A 17 -1.77 25.82 -10.74
C ASP A 17 -0.56 24.97 -11.19
N PHE A 18 -0.62 24.49 -12.43
CA PHE A 18 0.43 23.73 -13.11
C PHE A 18 0.35 23.98 -14.62
N SER A 19 1.47 24.29 -15.26
CA SER A 19 1.57 24.44 -16.72
C SER A 19 2.81 23.74 -17.27
N SER A 20 2.67 23.14 -18.45
CA SER A 20 3.76 22.53 -19.20
C SER A 20 3.85 23.15 -20.58
N SER A 21 5.06 23.59 -20.96
CA SER A 21 5.38 24.14 -22.27
C SER A 21 6.38 23.23 -22.96
N ILE A 22 6.07 22.79 -24.17
CA ILE A 22 6.93 21.90 -24.95
C ILE A 22 7.42 22.66 -26.19
N ILE A 23 8.73 22.69 -26.38
CA ILE A 23 9.39 23.35 -27.51
C ILE A 23 10.21 22.31 -28.25
N TYR A 24 10.03 22.25 -29.57
CA TYR A 24 10.87 21.44 -30.44
C TYR A 24 11.84 22.35 -31.18
N ASP A 25 13.13 22.17 -30.93
CA ASP A 25 14.20 22.87 -31.63
C ASP A 25 14.59 22.05 -32.88
N THR A 26 14.26 22.60 -34.05
CA THR A 26 14.55 21.99 -35.36
C THR A 26 16.03 21.97 -35.71
N ILE A 27 16.86 22.81 -35.06
CA ILE A 27 18.29 22.91 -35.31
C ILE A 27 19.03 21.83 -34.51
N THR A 28 18.67 21.66 -33.23
CA THR A 28 19.31 20.65 -32.38
C THR A 28 18.62 19.29 -32.41
N ASP A 29 17.45 19.18 -33.06
CA ASP A 29 16.56 18.01 -33.03
C ASP A 29 16.25 17.55 -31.60
N GLN A 30 15.95 18.53 -30.74
CA GLN A 30 15.66 18.30 -29.32
C GLN A 30 14.26 18.79 -28.97
N LEU A 31 13.60 18.01 -28.12
CA LEU A 31 12.35 18.39 -27.50
C LEU A 31 12.65 18.77 -26.05
N SER A 32 12.42 20.04 -25.72
CA SER A 32 12.52 20.57 -24.38
C SER A 32 11.12 20.75 -23.79
N CYS A 33 10.98 20.40 -22.51
CA CYS A 33 9.75 20.59 -21.77
C CYS A 33 10.05 21.44 -20.53
N THR A 34 9.31 22.53 -20.36
CA THR A 34 9.34 23.36 -19.16
C THR A 34 8.08 23.11 -18.35
N ILE A 35 8.25 22.85 -17.06
CA ILE A 35 7.15 22.71 -16.11
C ILE A 35 7.21 23.88 -15.13
N ASP A 36 6.12 24.62 -15.05
CA ASP A 36 5.89 25.70 -14.09
C ASP A 36 4.76 25.27 -13.15
N ALA A 37 4.97 25.33 -11.84
CA ALA A 37 3.99 24.94 -10.85
C ALA A 37 3.91 25.97 -9.73
N TYR A 38 2.69 26.21 -9.23
CA TYR A 38 2.46 27.17 -8.17
C TYR A 38 2.96 26.64 -6.81
N LEU A 39 3.94 27.32 -6.20
CA LEU A 39 4.69 26.81 -5.04
C LEU A 39 3.87 26.64 -3.76
N ASP A 40 2.80 27.42 -3.58
CA ASP A 40 1.90 27.23 -2.41
C ASP A 40 1.12 25.92 -2.50
N LEU A 41 0.93 25.38 -3.71
CA LEU A 41 0.23 24.12 -3.95
C LEU A 41 1.19 22.95 -4.16
N PHE A 42 2.37 23.19 -4.74
CA PHE A 42 3.31 22.14 -5.12
C PHE A 42 4.69 22.35 -4.50
N ASN A 43 5.14 21.35 -3.74
CA ASN A 43 6.52 21.29 -3.32
C ASN A 43 7.43 21.07 -4.55
N PRO A 44 8.57 21.77 -4.68
CA PRO A 44 9.51 21.60 -5.80
C PRO A 44 9.93 20.15 -6.05
N SER A 45 10.12 19.37 -4.99
CA SER A 45 10.48 17.94 -5.11
C SER A 45 9.35 17.08 -5.69
N THR A 46 8.10 17.44 -5.46
CA THR A 46 6.93 16.79 -6.06
C THR A 46 6.81 17.15 -7.53
N THR A 47 6.96 18.43 -7.88
CA THR A 47 6.98 18.90 -9.28
C THR A 47 8.08 18.21 -10.08
N TYR A 48 9.26 18.05 -9.48
CA TYR A 48 10.36 17.29 -10.08
C TYR A 48 9.99 15.84 -10.36
N LYS A 49 9.37 15.14 -9.40
CA LYS A 49 8.89 13.77 -9.62
C LYS A 49 7.85 13.69 -10.74
N ILE A 50 6.89 14.62 -10.80
CA ILE A 50 5.90 14.69 -11.89
C ILE A 50 6.60 14.84 -13.24
N GLY A 51 7.63 15.70 -13.34
CA GLY A 51 8.44 15.84 -14.54
C GLY A 51 9.15 14.53 -14.94
N GLN A 52 9.74 13.83 -13.97
CA GLN A 52 10.38 12.53 -14.22
C GLN A 52 9.37 11.47 -14.68
N GLN A 53 8.18 11.42 -14.07
CA GLN A 53 7.11 10.49 -14.46
C GLN A 53 6.63 10.79 -15.88
N PHE A 54 6.49 12.07 -16.23
CA PHE A 54 6.17 12.51 -17.59
C PHE A 54 7.24 12.09 -18.60
N GLN A 55 8.52 12.20 -18.25
CA GLN A 55 9.61 11.72 -19.10
C GLN A 55 9.53 10.21 -19.37
N ILE A 56 9.26 9.40 -18.34
CA ILE A 56 9.12 7.95 -18.48
C ILE A 56 7.91 7.62 -19.36
N LEU A 57 6.80 8.33 -19.20
CA LEU A 57 5.63 8.17 -20.07
C LEU A 57 5.97 8.43 -21.54
N LEU A 58 6.66 9.53 -21.85
CA LEU A 58 7.09 9.84 -23.22
C LEU A 58 8.04 8.76 -23.76
N GLN A 59 8.98 8.27 -22.95
CA GLN A 59 9.85 7.16 -23.33
C GLN A 59 9.03 5.90 -23.66
N HIS A 60 8.07 5.51 -22.83
CA HIS A 60 7.23 4.35 -23.12
C HIS A 60 6.41 4.51 -24.41
N LEU A 61 5.88 5.71 -24.67
CA LEU A 61 5.09 5.99 -25.88
C LEU A 61 5.93 6.01 -27.17
N PHE A 62 7.20 6.43 -27.10
CA PHE A 62 8.04 6.62 -28.29
C PHE A 62 9.12 5.56 -28.49
N THR A 63 9.57 4.86 -27.44
CA THR A 63 10.56 3.77 -27.53
C THR A 63 9.93 2.45 -27.97
N SER A 64 8.63 2.23 -27.71
CA SER A 64 7.87 1.08 -28.21
C SER A 64 7.59 1.14 -29.72
N ASN A 65 7.81 2.28 -30.38
CA ASN A 65 7.60 2.48 -31.82
C ASN A 65 8.75 1.95 -32.71
N SER A 66 9.39 0.85 -32.32
CA SER A 66 10.35 0.14 -33.17
C SER A 66 9.61 -0.71 -34.23
N MET A 67 9.15 -0.03 -35.28
CA MET A 67 9.01 -0.50 -36.66
C MET A 67 8.27 -1.80 -37.01
N ASN A 68 7.64 -2.57 -36.11
CA ASN A 68 6.83 -3.74 -36.53
C ASN A 68 5.77 -4.30 -35.56
N GLU A 69 5.47 -3.70 -34.40
CA GLU A 69 4.64 -4.39 -33.40
C GLU A 69 3.54 -3.51 -32.78
N THR A 70 2.45 -4.19 -32.42
CA THR A 70 1.18 -3.72 -31.87
C THR A 70 1.30 -2.51 -30.96
N TYR A 71 0.51 -1.46 -31.23
CA TYR A 71 0.33 -0.31 -30.35
C TYR A 71 0.01 -0.79 -28.93
N GLN A 72 0.96 -0.61 -28.00
CA GLN A 72 0.69 -0.84 -26.58
C GLN A 72 -0.36 0.19 -26.13
N SER A 73 -1.36 -0.25 -25.39
CA SER A 73 -2.43 0.66 -25.00
C SER A 73 -1.95 1.64 -23.94
N ILE A 74 -2.39 2.89 -24.01
CA ILE A 74 -1.97 3.95 -23.07
C ILE A 74 -2.25 3.55 -21.62
N HIS A 75 -3.34 2.80 -21.37
CA HIS A 75 -3.70 2.33 -20.03
C HIS A 75 -2.74 1.28 -19.44
N GLU A 76 -1.91 0.65 -20.26
CA GLU A 76 -0.90 -0.33 -19.83
C GLU A 76 0.45 0.33 -19.52
N SER A 77 0.61 1.62 -19.84
CA SER A 77 1.86 2.35 -19.62
C SER A 77 2.00 2.76 -18.15
N SER A 78 3.04 2.26 -17.50
CA SER A 78 3.36 2.65 -16.13
C SER A 78 4.09 3.99 -16.09
N ILE A 79 3.64 4.89 -15.20
CA ILE A 79 4.33 6.14 -14.88
C ILE A 79 5.20 6.03 -13.62
N ILE A 80 5.19 4.88 -12.95
CA ILE A 80 5.86 4.72 -11.65
C ILE A 80 7.37 4.71 -11.83
N LEU A 81 8.05 5.61 -11.13
CA LEU A 81 9.50 5.74 -11.16
C LEU A 81 10.18 4.50 -10.53
N PRO A 82 11.41 4.14 -10.93
CA PRO A 82 12.14 3.04 -10.33
C PRO A 82 12.33 3.16 -8.80
N ASN A 83 12.57 4.37 -8.30
CA ASN A 83 12.69 4.63 -6.86
C ASN A 83 11.35 4.46 -6.12
N GLU A 84 10.23 4.82 -6.73
CA GLU A 84 8.89 4.61 -6.19
C GLU A 84 8.56 3.12 -6.11
N LYS A 85 8.93 2.32 -7.11
CA LYS A 85 8.80 0.85 -7.04
C LYS A 85 9.56 0.26 -5.86
N ILE A 86 10.78 0.74 -5.62
CA ILE A 86 11.59 0.31 -4.46
C ILE A 86 10.89 0.70 -3.14
N LEU A 87 10.35 1.93 -3.06
CA LEU A 87 9.61 2.39 -1.89
C LEU A 87 8.34 1.55 -1.65
N MET A 88 7.58 1.25 -2.71
CA MET A 88 6.41 0.38 -2.62
C MET A 88 6.80 -1.02 -2.13
N ALA A 89 7.88 -1.59 -2.65
CA ALA A 89 8.38 -2.88 -2.21
C ALA A 89 8.84 -2.87 -0.74
N SER A 90 9.51 -1.79 -0.30
CA SER A 90 9.97 -1.67 1.08
C SER A 90 8.82 -1.48 2.07
N MET A 91 7.81 -0.68 1.72
CA MET A 91 6.60 -0.51 2.54
C MET A 91 5.78 -1.80 2.62
N ASN A 92 5.72 -2.57 1.54
CA ASN A 92 5.02 -3.85 1.49
C ASN A 92 5.81 -5.01 2.10
N ASN A 93 7.03 -4.78 2.61
CA ASN A 93 7.83 -5.81 3.26
C ASN A 93 7.37 -6.04 4.71
N THR A 94 6.11 -6.46 4.86
CA THR A 94 5.46 -6.76 6.15
C THR A 94 5.46 -8.25 6.47
N GLN A 95 6.22 -9.06 5.72
CA GLN A 95 6.31 -10.49 5.96
C GLN A 95 7.08 -10.75 7.26
N THR A 96 6.37 -11.25 8.26
CA THR A 96 6.95 -11.68 9.52
C THR A 96 6.63 -13.16 9.73
N LEU A 97 7.63 -13.93 10.16
CA LEU A 97 7.43 -15.33 10.54
C LEU A 97 6.51 -15.38 11.76
N PHE A 98 5.27 -15.80 11.55
CA PHE A 98 4.39 -16.18 12.64
C PHE A 98 4.69 -17.63 13.01
N SER A 99 5.08 -17.86 14.26
CA SER A 99 5.45 -19.19 14.78
C SER A 99 4.29 -20.20 14.75
N SER A 100 3.07 -19.73 14.48
CA SER A 100 1.82 -20.43 14.70
C SER A 100 0.94 -20.49 13.44
N SER A 101 1.52 -20.78 12.27
CA SER A 101 0.73 -20.96 11.03
C SER A 101 -0.36 -22.05 11.14
N ASN A 102 -0.18 -23.02 12.04
CA ASN A 102 -1.12 -24.10 12.31
C ASN A 102 -1.83 -24.00 13.68
N HIS A 103 -1.59 -22.95 14.47
CA HIS A 103 -2.24 -22.80 15.78
C HIS A 103 -3.37 -21.79 15.69
N CYS A 104 -4.59 -22.26 15.93
CA CYS A 104 -5.71 -21.36 16.17
C CYS A 104 -5.52 -20.61 17.51
N ILE A 105 -6.13 -19.43 17.64
CA ILE A 105 -6.09 -18.60 18.86
C ILE A 105 -6.48 -19.41 20.11
N GLN A 106 -7.40 -20.37 19.99
CA GLN A 106 -7.79 -21.24 21.09
C GLN A 106 -6.60 -22.07 21.65
N HIS A 107 -5.67 -22.51 20.80
CA HIS A 107 -4.50 -23.27 21.25
C HIS A 107 -3.52 -22.39 22.02
N GLU A 108 -3.25 -21.18 21.54
CA GLU A 108 -2.41 -20.19 22.25
C GLU A 108 -3.04 -19.82 23.60
N PHE A 109 -4.36 -19.68 23.64
CA PHE A 109 -5.09 -19.45 24.89
C PHE A 109 -4.91 -20.59 25.89
N ILE A 110 -5.07 -21.85 25.47
CA ILE A 110 -4.86 -23.02 26.34
C ILE A 110 -3.41 -23.08 26.84
N GLN A 111 -2.42 -22.79 26.00
CA GLN A 111 -1.02 -22.70 26.44
C GLN A 111 -0.84 -21.63 27.54
N GLN A 112 -1.52 -20.49 27.42
CA GLN A 112 -1.49 -19.45 28.43
C GLN A 112 -2.16 -19.89 29.73
N VAL A 113 -3.29 -20.62 29.67
CA VAL A 113 -3.95 -21.20 30.85
C VAL A 113 -3.02 -22.16 31.58
N ASN A 114 -2.30 -23.02 30.85
CA ASN A 114 -1.35 -23.96 31.45
C ASN A 114 -0.18 -23.26 32.15
N LYS A 115 0.26 -22.09 31.64
CA LYS A 115 1.36 -21.31 32.24
C LYS A 115 0.91 -20.46 33.44
N GLN A 116 -0.31 -19.92 33.40
CA GLN A 116 -0.79 -18.91 34.36
C GLN A 116 -2.25 -19.16 34.78
N SER A 117 -2.53 -20.38 35.24
CA SER A 117 -3.91 -20.85 35.51
C SER A 117 -4.69 -19.99 36.49
N GLN A 118 -4.06 -19.54 37.59
CA GLN A 118 -4.70 -18.76 38.66
C GLN A 118 -4.65 -17.24 38.43
N LYS A 119 -4.05 -16.77 37.33
CA LYS A 119 -4.00 -15.34 37.03
C LYS A 119 -5.37 -14.88 36.51
N ILE A 120 -5.78 -13.68 36.91
CA ILE A 120 -7.00 -13.03 36.40
C ILE A 120 -6.86 -12.81 34.89
N ALA A 121 -7.83 -13.30 34.12
CA ALA A 121 -7.92 -13.18 32.67
C ALA A 121 -8.91 -12.10 32.24
N ILE A 122 -10.05 -12.00 32.93
CA ILE A 122 -11.10 -11.03 32.69
C ILE A 122 -11.58 -10.48 34.03
N GLU A 123 -11.81 -9.19 34.11
CA GLU A 123 -12.39 -8.49 35.26
C GLU A 123 -13.46 -7.53 34.75
N ILE A 124 -14.65 -7.61 35.34
CA ILE A 124 -15.80 -6.75 35.06
C ILE A 124 -16.44 -6.39 36.41
N ASP A 125 -16.46 -5.11 36.72
CA ASP A 125 -16.95 -4.58 38.01
C ASP A 125 -16.32 -5.31 39.21
N GLU A 126 -17.13 -5.96 40.06
CA GLU A 126 -16.66 -6.73 41.22
C GLU A 126 -16.43 -8.23 40.90
N GLN A 127 -16.52 -8.62 39.63
CA GLN A 127 -16.35 -10.00 39.18
C GLN A 127 -15.03 -10.17 38.44
N SER A 128 -14.31 -11.23 38.78
CA SER A 128 -13.08 -11.61 38.09
C SER A 128 -13.09 -13.09 37.76
N LEU A 129 -12.60 -13.45 36.58
CA LEU A 129 -12.34 -14.83 36.20
C LEU A 129 -10.86 -15.03 35.96
N THR A 130 -10.32 -16.08 36.57
CA THR A 130 -8.97 -16.56 36.24
C THR A 130 -8.94 -17.23 34.86
N TYR A 131 -7.75 -17.41 34.29
CA TYR A 131 -7.58 -18.13 33.04
C TYR A 131 -8.20 -19.54 33.08
N ASN A 132 -8.07 -20.24 34.21
CA ASN A 132 -8.65 -21.57 34.38
C ASN A 132 -10.18 -21.56 34.41
N GLU A 133 -10.78 -20.62 35.15
CA GLU A 133 -12.24 -20.48 35.22
C GLU A 133 -12.84 -20.06 33.89
N LEU A 134 -12.19 -19.13 33.18
CA LEU A 134 -12.62 -18.70 31.86
C LEU A 134 -12.62 -19.87 30.85
N LEU A 135 -11.57 -20.70 30.86
CA LEU A 135 -11.51 -21.88 30.00
C LEU A 135 -12.63 -22.88 30.31
N TYR A 136 -12.91 -23.11 31.59
CA TYR A 136 -13.99 -23.99 32.03
C TYR A 136 -15.34 -23.53 31.47
N TYR A 137 -15.71 -22.26 31.66
CA TYR A 137 -16.97 -21.72 31.15
C TYR A 137 -17.04 -21.75 29.62
N ALA A 138 -15.95 -21.42 28.93
CA ALA A 138 -15.89 -21.49 27.47
C ALA A 138 -16.10 -22.93 26.93
N GLN A 139 -15.51 -23.93 27.60
CA GLN A 139 -15.70 -25.34 27.24
C GLN A 139 -17.12 -25.83 27.50
N CYS A 140 -17.72 -25.44 28.64
CA CYS A 140 -19.12 -25.77 28.94
C CYS A 140 -20.08 -25.21 27.88
N LEU A 141 -19.88 -23.95 27.50
CA LEU A 141 -20.70 -23.31 26.47
C LEU A 141 -20.51 -23.96 25.10
N SER A 142 -19.26 -24.27 24.73
CA SER A 142 -18.94 -24.99 23.49
C SER A 142 -19.65 -26.34 23.42
N LEU A 143 -19.61 -27.12 24.52
CA LEU A 143 -20.30 -28.40 24.60
C LEU A 143 -21.82 -28.23 24.44
N GLN A 144 -22.42 -27.26 25.12
CA GLN A 144 -23.85 -26.96 25.01
C GLN A 144 -24.25 -26.61 23.57
N PHE A 145 -23.43 -25.84 22.85
CA PHE A 145 -23.69 -25.52 21.45
C PHE A 145 -23.57 -26.73 20.54
N LEU A 146 -22.61 -27.63 20.79
CA LEU A 146 -22.48 -28.87 20.02
C LEU A 146 -23.65 -29.84 20.25
N THR A 147 -24.23 -29.86 21.45
CA THR A 147 -25.35 -30.76 21.77
C THR A 147 -26.70 -30.23 21.33
N ASN A 148 -26.91 -28.91 21.40
CA ASN A 148 -28.24 -28.31 21.22
C ASN A 148 -28.45 -27.70 19.83
N SER A 149 -27.41 -27.67 18.99
CA SER A 149 -27.42 -26.99 17.69
C SER A 149 -26.45 -27.65 16.71
N ASN A 150 -26.86 -27.77 15.44
CA ASN A 150 -26.01 -28.33 14.37
C ASN A 150 -24.98 -27.31 13.87
N PHE A 151 -24.05 -26.88 14.74
CA PHE A 151 -22.95 -26.02 14.33
C PHE A 151 -21.85 -26.83 13.64
N ILE A 152 -21.47 -26.39 12.45
CA ILE A 152 -20.33 -26.89 11.69
C ILE A 152 -19.24 -25.80 11.58
N PRO A 153 -17.95 -26.16 11.40
CA PRO A 153 -16.91 -25.18 11.13
C PRO A 153 -17.30 -24.23 9.99
N GLY A 154 -17.22 -22.92 10.22
CA GLY A 154 -17.67 -21.88 9.28
C GLY A 154 -19.10 -21.38 9.48
N SER A 155 -19.84 -21.92 10.44
CA SER A 155 -21.16 -21.40 10.81
C SER A 155 -21.05 -20.04 11.51
N VAL A 156 -22.04 -19.17 11.29
CA VAL A 156 -22.16 -17.89 11.99
C VAL A 156 -23.03 -18.07 13.24
N VAL A 157 -22.57 -17.54 14.37
CA VAL A 157 -23.33 -17.47 15.63
C VAL A 157 -23.61 -16.00 15.92
N CYS A 158 -24.88 -15.66 16.16
CA CYS A 158 -25.33 -14.30 16.49
C CYS A 158 -25.65 -14.16 17.98
#